data_AF-A0A7C0XR00-F1
#
_entry.id   AF-A0A7C0XR00-F1
#
_cell.length_a   1.000
_cell.length_b   1.000
_cell.length_c   1.000
_cell.angle_alpha   90.00
_cell.angle_beta   90.00
_cell.angle_gamma   90.00
#
_symmetry.space_group_name_H-M   'P 1'
#
loop_
_entity.id
_entity.type
_entity.pdbx_description
1 polymer ?
#
loop_
_entity_poly.entity_id
_entity_poly.type
_entity_poly.pdbx_seq_one_letter_code
_entity_poly.pdbx_strand_id
1 'polypeptide(L)'
;MEYVESLDLRILRLRTKGRDKDLPAKILERANVWAKRRGTRIVIIFDEAQELRGNPYWRTLLSWAIDTLENVTFVVTGSEVGVLNEFLKLNDPKSPLFGRARLEIKLSKFTKGHSIDFLKKGFSELGIKVKG
;
A
#
# COMPACT_ATOMS: atom_id res chain seq x y z
N MET A 1 -10.34 5.20 -21.38
CA MET A 1 -10.02 5.18 -19.93
C MET A 1 -9.85 3.72 -19.56
N GLU A 2 -8.62 3.24 -19.55
CA GLU A 2 -8.33 1.83 -19.28
C GLU A 2 -8.38 1.60 -17.77
N TYR A 3 -9.45 0.93 -17.33
CA TYR A 3 -9.54 0.38 -15.98
C TYR A 3 -8.80 -0.97 -16.00
N VAL A 4 -7.89 -1.17 -15.06
CA VAL A 4 -7.24 -2.47 -14.87
C VAL A 4 -8.29 -3.42 -14.26
N GLU A 5 -8.74 -4.41 -15.04
CA GLU A 5 -9.78 -5.37 -14.63
C GLU A 5 -9.27 -6.47 -13.69
N SER A 6 -7.98 -6.81 -13.73
CA SER A 6 -7.37 -7.70 -12.73
C SER A 6 -5.84 -7.66 -12.78
N LEU A 7 -5.21 -7.85 -11.61
CA LEU A 7 -3.77 -8.06 -11.45
C LEU A 7 -3.56 -9.48 -10.90
N ASP A 8 -3.14 -10.40 -11.74
CA ASP A 8 -2.81 -11.77 -11.34
C ASP A 8 -1.38 -11.83 -10.76
N LEU A 9 -1.30 -11.86 -9.42
CA LEU A 9 -0.05 -12.03 -8.69
C LEU A 9 0.29 -13.53 -8.63
N ARG A 10 1.17 -13.98 -9.54
CA ARG A 10 1.80 -15.30 -9.45
C ARG A 10 2.45 -15.46 -8.07
N ILE A 11 1.93 -16.40 -7.29
CA ILE A 11 2.38 -16.70 -5.92
C ILE A 11 3.89 -16.95 -5.90
N LEU A 12 4.65 -16.04 -5.29
CA LEU A 12 6.07 -16.21 -5.04
C LEU A 12 6.24 -17.10 -3.79
N ARG A 13 6.54 -18.39 -3.99
CA ARG A 13 6.78 -19.32 -2.88
C ARG A 13 8.24 -19.27 -2.44
N LEU A 14 8.54 -18.60 -1.33
CA LEU A 14 9.86 -18.69 -0.68
C LEU A 14 9.91 -19.87 0.31
N ARG A 15 10.99 -20.63 0.25
CA ARG A 15 11.41 -21.57 1.31
C ARG A 15 12.67 -21.01 1.96
N THR A 16 12.65 -20.82 3.28
CA THR A 16 13.84 -20.44 4.06
C THR A 16 14.25 -21.60 4.95
N LYS A 17 15.54 -21.71 5.27
CA LYS A 17 16.03 -22.56 6.36
C LYS A 17 16.36 -21.63 7.54
N GLY A 18 15.47 -21.57 8.54
CA GLY A 18 15.65 -20.81 9.78
C GLY A 18 14.87 -19.48 9.88
N ARG A 19 14.83 -18.91 11.08
CA ARG A 19 14.34 -17.53 11.36
C ARG A 19 15.37 -16.54 10.85
N ASP A 20 15.28 -16.22 9.56
CA ASP A 20 16.11 -15.21 8.93
C ASP A 20 15.42 -13.85 9.10
N LYS A 21 15.98 -12.98 9.95
CA LYS A 21 15.45 -11.63 10.21
C LYS A 21 15.52 -10.74 8.95
N ASP A 22 16.34 -11.12 7.97
CA ASP A 22 16.52 -10.38 6.72
C ASP A 22 15.62 -10.89 5.59
N LEU A 23 14.73 -11.85 5.88
CA LEU A 23 13.83 -12.42 4.89
C LEU A 23 13.01 -11.36 4.13
N PRO A 24 12.38 -10.36 4.80
CA PRO A 24 11.64 -9.32 4.08
C PRO A 24 12.51 -8.54 3.10
N ALA A 25 13.72 -8.14 3.49
CA ALA A 25 14.66 -7.45 2.61
C ALA A 25 15.03 -8.32 1.39
N LYS A 26 15.40 -9.58 1.61
CA LYS A 26 15.74 -10.52 0.52
C LYS A 26 14.58 -10.75 -0.46
N ILE A 27 13.34 -10.75 0.03
CA ILE A 27 12.15 -10.85 -0.83
C ILE A 27 12.03 -9.61 -1.70
N LEU A 28 12.17 -8.42 -1.11
CA LEU A 28 12.07 -7.15 -1.81
C LEU A 28 13.17 -6.99 -2.86
N GLU A 29 14.42 -7.37 -2.57
CA GLU A 29 15.51 -7.36 -3.55
C GLU A 29 15.21 -8.26 -4.75
N ARG A 30 14.73 -9.48 -4.51
CA ARG A 30 14.37 -10.42 -5.57
C ARG A 30 13.21 -9.91 -6.41
N ALA A 31 12.20 -9.31 -5.77
CA ALA A 31 11.08 -8.66 -6.45
C ALA A 31 11.58 -7.53 -7.36
N ASN A 32 12.44 -6.65 -6.86
CA ASN A 32 13.05 -5.56 -7.62
C ASN A 32 13.83 -6.07 -8.86
N VAL A 33 14.69 -7.09 -8.68
CA VAL A 33 15.46 -7.69 -9.79
C VAL A 33 14.54 -8.33 -10.83
N TRP A 34 13.50 -9.04 -10.40
CA TRP A 34 12.52 -9.64 -11.29
C TRP A 34 11.76 -8.57 -12.10
N ALA A 35 11.34 -7.50 -11.45
CA ALA A 35 10.60 -6.40 -12.08
C ALA A 35 11.47 -5.68 -13.11
N LYS A 36 12.73 -5.39 -12.75
CA LYS A 36 13.75 -4.79 -13.65
C LYS A 36 13.95 -5.61 -14.92
N ARG A 37 14.11 -6.94 -14.79
CA ARG A 37 14.30 -7.86 -15.95
C ARG A 37 13.11 -7.89 -16.91
N ARG A 38 11.91 -7.58 -16.42
CA ARG A 38 10.67 -7.56 -17.21
C ARG A 38 10.26 -6.16 -17.67
N GLY A 39 11.05 -5.13 -17.36
CA GLY A 39 10.70 -3.74 -17.68
C GLY A 39 9.38 -3.30 -17.02
N THR A 40 9.07 -3.83 -15.84
CA THR A 40 7.83 -3.53 -15.09
C THR A 40 8.14 -3.08 -13.68
N ARG A 41 7.11 -2.72 -12.92
CA ARG A 41 7.17 -2.38 -11.49
C ARG A 41 6.32 -3.33 -10.68
N ILE A 42 6.72 -3.58 -9.44
CA ILE A 42 5.89 -4.28 -8.45
C ILE A 42 5.31 -3.26 -7.49
N VAL A 43 4.00 -3.34 -7.26
CA VAL A 43 3.32 -2.59 -6.21
C VAL A 43 3.09 -3.52 -5.02
N ILE A 44 3.50 -3.08 -3.83
CA ILE A 44 3.30 -3.79 -2.57
C ILE A 44 2.36 -2.94 -1.73
N ILE A 45 1.23 -3.53 -1.35
CA ILE A 45 0.19 -2.86 -0.58
C ILE A 45 0.26 -3.33 0.86
N PHE A 46 0.48 -2.40 1.79
CA PHE A 46 0.29 -2.63 3.22
C PHE A 46 -1.07 -2.05 3.60
N ASP A 47 -2.03 -2.94 3.78
CA ASP A 47 -3.35 -2.57 4.29
C ASP A 47 -3.33 -2.46 5.82
N GLU A 48 -3.98 -1.45 6.38
CA GLU A 48 -4.00 -1.14 7.81
C GLU A 48 -2.59 -1.15 8.43
N ALA A 49 -1.64 -0.48 7.76
CA ALA A 49 -0.22 -0.58 8.10
C ALA A 49 0.12 -0.07 9.50
N GLN A 50 -0.78 0.66 10.15
CA GLN A 50 -0.64 0.99 11.56
C GLN A 50 -0.52 -0.23 12.48
N GLU A 51 -1.01 -1.40 12.08
CA GLU A 51 -0.83 -2.66 12.82
C GLU A 51 0.66 -3.06 12.94
N LEU A 52 1.49 -2.59 12.01
CA LEU A 52 2.93 -2.85 12.00
C LEU A 52 3.70 -1.95 12.99
N ARG A 53 3.03 -1.00 13.68
CA ARG A 53 3.64 -0.06 14.63
C ARG A 53 4.43 -0.71 15.75
N GLY A 54 4.04 -1.93 16.15
CA GLY A 54 4.69 -2.70 17.21
C GLY A 54 6.12 -3.13 16.89
N ASN A 55 6.54 -3.05 15.61
CA ASN A 55 7.90 -3.42 15.21
C ASN A 55 8.59 -2.30 14.41
N PRO A 56 9.57 -1.58 14.99
CA PRO A 56 10.27 -0.49 14.31
C PRO A 56 11.05 -0.93 13.06
N TYR A 57 11.34 -2.23 12.93
CA TYR A 57 11.99 -2.80 11.73
C TYR A 57 11.27 -2.42 10.44
N TRP A 58 9.93 -2.35 10.44
CA TRP A 58 9.17 -2.03 9.23
C TRP A 58 9.44 -0.62 8.70
N ARG A 59 9.64 0.37 9.59
CA ARG A 59 10.04 1.72 9.16
C ARG A 59 11.41 1.70 8.48
N THR A 60 12.36 0.99 9.08
CA THR A 60 13.73 0.86 8.53
C THR A 60 13.74 0.11 7.21
N LEU A 61 12.93 -0.96 7.09
CA LEU A 61 12.78 -1.71 5.86
C LEU A 61 12.17 -0.84 4.75
N LEU A 62 11.10 -0.10 5.06
CA LEU A 62 10.47 0.81 4.09
C LEU A 62 11.43 1.91 3.65
N SER A 63 12.16 2.53 4.57
CA SER A 63 13.12 3.58 4.21
C SER A 63 14.23 3.05 3.30
N TRP A 64 14.83 1.91 3.67
CA TRP A 64 15.85 1.26 2.84
C TRP A 64 15.30 0.88 1.46
N ALA A 65 14.09 0.32 1.42
CA ALA A 65 13.49 -0.13 0.18
C ALA A 65 13.16 1.04 -0.76
N ILE A 66 12.66 2.16 -0.23
CA ILE A 66 12.40 3.39 -0.99
C ILE A 66 13.70 3.95 -1.59
N ASP A 67 14.80 3.91 -0.82
CA ASP A 67 16.08 4.46 -1.27
C ASP A 67 16.80 3.56 -2.29
N THR A 68 16.56 2.25 -2.22
CA THR A 68 17.41 1.25 -2.92
C THR A 68 16.68 0.50 -4.05
N LEU A 69 15.35 0.36 -3.98
CA LEU A 69 14.59 -0.52 -4.88
C LEU A 69 13.76 0.27 -5.91
N GLU A 70 14.42 0.63 -7.00
CA GLU A 70 13.86 1.47 -8.06
C GLU A 70 12.55 0.94 -8.69
N ASN A 71 12.34 -0.38 -8.70
CA ASN A 71 11.20 -1.04 -9.37
C ASN A 71 10.14 -1.56 -8.40
N VAL A 72 10.23 -1.18 -7.12
CA VAL A 72 9.24 -1.51 -6.10
C VAL A 72 8.55 -0.21 -5.67
N THR A 73 7.23 -0.23 -5.62
CA THR A 73 6.41 0.88 -5.13
C THR A 73 5.59 0.39 -3.95
N PHE A 74 5.59 1.14 -2.85
CA PHE A 74 4.75 0.84 -1.70
C PHE A 74 3.48 1.68 -1.75
N VAL A 75 2.35 1.04 -1.50
CA VAL A 75 1.09 1.70 -1.16
C VAL A 75 0.78 1.33 0.27
N VAL A 76 0.52 2.35 1.08
CA VAL A 76 0.23 2.18 2.50
C VAL A 76 -1.15 2.76 2.75
N THR A 77 -2.04 1.96 3.33
CA THR A 77 -3.37 2.41 3.74
C THR A 77 -3.44 2.43 5.27
N GLY A 78 -4.40 3.17 5.80
CA GLY A 78 -4.75 3.13 7.22
C GLY A 78 -6.04 3.90 7.46
N SER A 79 -6.99 3.25 8.11
CA SER A 79 -8.25 3.87 8.53
C SER A 79 -8.03 4.84 9.69
N GLU A 80 -7.04 4.57 10.55
CA GLU A 80 -6.63 5.40 11.68
C GLU A 80 -5.52 6.39 11.28
N VAL A 81 -5.86 7.46 10.57
CA VAL A 81 -4.89 8.44 10.02
C VAL A 81 -3.89 8.95 11.07
N GLY A 82 -4.33 9.21 12.31
CA GLY A 82 -3.45 9.66 13.39
C GLY A 82 -2.39 8.61 13.77
N VAL A 83 -2.81 7.35 13.85
CA VAL A 83 -1.94 6.23 14.21
C VAL A 83 -1.02 5.84 13.06
N LEU A 84 -1.51 5.88 11.82
CA LEU A 84 -0.67 5.67 10.64
C LEU A 84 0.45 6.72 10.58
N ASN A 85 0.11 7.98 10.86
CA ASN A 85 1.10 9.07 10.94
C ASN A 85 2.14 8.84 12.06
N GLU A 86 1.70 8.34 13.22
CA GLU A 86 2.61 7.96 14.32
C GLU A 86 3.49 6.76 13.95
N PHE A 87 2.95 5.77 13.24
CA PHE A 87 3.73 4.64 12.74
C PHE A 87 4.80 5.09 11.75
N LEU A 88 4.45 5.90 10.76
CA LEU A 88 5.39 6.33 9.72
C LEU A 88 6.33 7.43 10.22
N LYS A 89 5.95 8.17 11.28
CA LYS A 89 6.70 9.30 11.86
C LYS A 89 7.19 10.30 10.80
N LEU A 90 6.33 10.64 9.85
CA LEU A 90 6.70 11.40 8.65
C LEU A 90 7.14 12.85 8.95
N ASN A 91 6.77 13.38 10.12
CA ASN A 91 7.08 14.73 10.57
C ASN A 91 8.22 14.78 11.61
N ASP A 92 8.78 13.64 12.02
CA ASP A 92 9.89 13.58 12.97
C ASP A 92 11.22 13.55 12.21
N PRO A 93 12.09 14.57 12.32
CA PRO A 93 13.40 14.61 11.64
C PRO A 93 14.31 13.41 11.94
N LYS A 94 14.08 12.71 13.06
CA LYS A 94 14.83 11.51 13.44
C LYS A 94 14.24 10.22 12.84
N SER A 95 13.08 10.29 12.19
CA SER A 95 12.43 9.14 11.56
C SER A 95 13.16 8.73 10.28
N PRO A 96 13.38 7.42 10.07
CA PRO A 96 13.91 6.91 8.81
C PRO A 96 13.06 7.25 7.57
N LEU A 97 11.79 7.63 7.71
CA LEU A 97 10.93 8.00 6.58
C LEU A 97 10.81 9.51 6.38
N PHE A 98 11.43 10.31 7.25
CA PHE A 98 11.37 11.77 7.16
C PHE A 98 11.94 12.28 5.84
N GLY A 99 11.28 13.28 5.25
CA GLY A 99 11.74 13.96 4.03
C GLY A 99 11.65 13.16 2.72
N ARG A 100 11.27 11.87 2.75
CA ARG A 100 11.13 11.07 1.53
C ARG A 100 9.87 11.44 0.76
N ALA A 101 10.01 11.57 -0.56
CA ALA A 101 8.92 11.92 -1.45
C ALA A 101 7.81 10.85 -1.39
N ARG A 102 6.56 11.29 -1.29
CA ARG A 102 5.37 10.43 -1.26
C ARG A 102 4.17 11.15 -1.86
N LEU A 103 3.22 10.38 -2.35
CA LEU A 103 1.89 10.88 -2.67
C LEU A 103 0.95 10.54 -1.50
N GLU A 104 0.31 11.55 -0.93
CA GLU A 104 -0.69 11.37 0.13
C GLU A 104 -2.09 11.53 -0.47
N ILE A 105 -2.90 10.47 -0.42
CA ILE A 105 -4.28 10.48 -0.90
C ILE A 105 -5.19 10.39 0.33
N LYS A 106 -5.90 11.48 0.63
CA LYS A 106 -6.85 11.54 1.74
C LYS A 106 -8.27 11.28 1.23
N LEU A 107 -8.83 10.13 1.59
CA LEU A 107 -10.23 9.83 1.32
C LEU A 107 -11.12 10.48 2.38
N SER A 108 -12.06 11.32 1.96
CA SER A 108 -13.05 11.94 2.83
C SER A 108 -14.35 11.13 2.83
N LYS A 109 -15.19 11.37 3.85
CA LYS A 109 -16.56 10.83 3.85
C LYS A 109 -17.30 11.33 2.61
N PHE A 110 -18.20 10.51 2.09
CA PHE A 110 -19.10 10.92 1.02
C PHE A 110 -19.88 12.19 1.40
N THR A 111 -20.00 13.09 0.43
CA THR A 111 -20.97 14.19 0.53
C THR A 111 -22.37 13.60 0.46
N LYS A 112 -23.40 14.35 0.87
CA LYS A 112 -24.79 13.91 0.73
C LYS A 112 -25.12 13.48 -0.71
N GLY A 113 -24.62 14.23 -1.70
CA GLY A 113 -24.78 13.90 -3.12
C GLY A 113 -24.10 12.58 -3.49
N HIS A 114 -22.85 12.39 -3.08
CA HIS A 114 -22.12 11.12 -3.30
C HIS A 114 -22.82 9.94 -2.63
N SER A 115 -23.33 10.11 -1.41
CA SER A 115 -24.08 9.04 -0.72
C SER A 115 -25.36 8.67 -1.46
N ILE A 116 -26.12 9.65 -1.96
CA ILE A 116 -27.32 9.40 -2.75
C ILE A 116 -26.98 8.69 -4.06
N ASP A 117 -25.96 9.16 -4.78
CA ASP A 117 -25.52 8.55 -6.05
C ASP A 117 -25.00 7.12 -5.85
N PHE A 118 -24.20 6.90 -4.81
CA PHE A 118 -23.69 5.58 -4.42
C PHE A 118 -24.83 4.60 -4.16
N LEU A 119 -25.85 5.00 -3.39
CA LEU A 119 -27.02 4.16 -3.14
C LEU A 119 -27.82 3.90 -4.42
N LYS A 120 -28.08 4.94 -5.23
CA LYS A 120 -28.80 4.80 -6.51
C LYS A 120 -28.10 3.82 -7.45
N LYS A 121 -26.77 3.87 -7.55
CA LYS A 121 -25.96 2.92 -8.33
C LYS A 121 -26.11 1.50 -7.80
N GLY A 122 -25.98 1.30 -6.49
CA GLY A 122 -26.17 -0.01 -5.87
C GLY A 122 -27.58 -0.60 -6.09
N PHE A 123 -28.63 0.21 -6.04
CA PHE A 123 -29.99 -0.25 -6.37
C PHE A 123 -30.16 -0.55 -7.86
N SER A 124 -29.55 0.25 -8.74
CA SER A 124 -29.60 0.05 -10.18
C SER A 124 -28.89 -1.24 -10.62
N GLU A 125 -27.79 -1.62 -9.95
CA GLU A 125 -27.11 -2.90 -10.19
C GLU A 125 -28.02 -4.11 -9.89
N LEU A 126 -28.99 -3.94 -8.99
CA LEU A 126 -30.02 -4.94 -8.66
C LEU A 126 -31.29 -4.80 -9.52
N GLY A 127 -31.30 -3.90 -10.50
CA GLY A 127 -32.47 -3.62 -11.34
C GLY A 127 -33.61 -2.87 -10.62
N ILE A 128 -33.36 -2.37 -9.40
CA ILE A 128 -34.37 -1.66 -8.59
C ILE A 128 -34.40 -0.19 -9.01
N LYS A 129 -35.56 0.28 -9.50
CA LYS A 129 -35.76 1.71 -9.81
C LYS A 129 -36.11 2.50 -8.56
N VAL A 130 -35.16 3.30 -8.08
CA VAL A 130 -35.38 4.25 -6.98
C VAL A 130 -36.05 5.52 -7.54
N LYS A 131 -37.26 5.83 -7.08
CA LYS A 131 -37.91 7.13 -7.33
C LYS A 131 -37.32 8.16 -6.36
N GLY A 132 -36.84 9.28 -6.91
CA GLY A 132 -36.25 10.39 -6.15
C GLY A 132 -37.30 11.24 -5.47
#